data_AF-A0AAN5YKL6-F1
#
_entry.id   AF-A0AAN5YKL6-F1
#
_cell.length_a   1.000
_cell.length_b   1.000
_cell.length_c   1.000
_cell.angle_alpha   90.00
_cell.angle_beta   90.00
_cell.angle_gamma   90.00
#
_symmetry.space_group_name_H-M   'P 1'
#
loop_
_entity.id
_entity.type
_entity.pdbx_description
1 polymer ?
#
loop_
_entity_poly.entity_id
_entity_poly.type
_entity_poly.pdbx_seq_one_letter_code
_entity_poly.pdbx_strand_id
1 'polypeptide(L)'
;MGDHSTDAIDIHSEDERKPSLSALDANEQATRRTIKIKPLPEFGPKRPMPDHLVDILEEWHKENGRQPPPCAYANHKGPHKWKWKVFDREGKELELSRFDIVSPCPYYVLVLHSPDFPQKLVRSRWPHWTKHGTFLIAWQGVTKGFEAKCCAIRVFAPKLEEITYTQDIWTVPIPDLDREGEGIKKRPLSAAAAPSQPRARNRGQEREREKEPEKRKRVSRPKREVATSNPNSGDASETSDETESSAEESSDASSSSEEEEQEEEEEENVTTPIAKRPKLQQQTSSSLTRTRKATNPAKATNTAKVTFKLVSYRSGAIRAFPLDECKTGRDLFDKARTFFRLFDRNVDVKILSCQISSERAQHFLFGSEGEFELLIQHAKDRKSTEDGTVTIEVNHVLEP
;
A
#
# COMPACT_ATOMS: atom_id res chain seq x y z
N MET A 1 83.14 -35.40 26.84
CA MET A 1 82.96 -34.74 25.53
C MET A 1 81.96 -35.59 24.76
N GLY A 2 80.92 -35.01 24.15
CA GLY A 2 79.82 -35.79 23.57
C GLY A 2 78.88 -36.32 24.67
N ASP A 3 78.23 -35.47 25.46
CA ASP A 3 77.13 -34.53 25.12
C ASP A 3 75.77 -35.21 24.93
N HIS A 4 74.73 -34.48 25.36
CA HIS A 4 73.35 -34.96 25.44
C HIS A 4 72.57 -34.59 24.18
N SER A 5 71.59 -35.43 23.83
CA SER A 5 70.30 -34.92 23.35
C SER A 5 69.18 -35.83 23.85
N THR A 6 68.18 -35.24 24.50
CA THR A 6 66.90 -35.89 24.78
C THR A 6 65.88 -35.33 23.79
N ASP A 7 65.42 -36.15 22.85
CA ASP A 7 64.41 -35.71 21.89
C ASP A 7 63.11 -35.38 22.63
N ALA A 8 62.74 -34.10 22.58
CA ALA A 8 61.55 -33.58 23.24
C ALA A 8 60.29 -33.89 22.43
N ILE A 9 59.18 -34.08 23.13
CA ILE A 9 57.86 -34.27 22.52
C ILE A 9 57.39 -32.91 22.00
N ASP A 10 57.49 -32.69 20.70
CA ASP A 10 56.91 -31.51 20.06
C ASP A 10 55.39 -31.70 19.92
N ILE A 11 54.63 -31.01 20.78
CA ILE A 11 53.18 -31.06 20.79
C ILE A 11 52.70 -30.09 19.71
N HIS A 12 52.36 -30.63 18.55
CA HIS A 12 51.73 -29.87 17.46
C HIS A 12 50.49 -29.13 17.97
N SER A 13 50.63 -27.82 18.17
CA SER A 13 49.53 -26.92 18.49
C SER A 13 48.65 -26.76 17.26
N GLU A 14 47.53 -27.48 17.21
CA GLU A 14 46.46 -27.25 16.23
C GLU A 14 45.79 -25.90 16.52
N ASP A 15 46.39 -24.84 15.99
CA ASP A 15 45.92 -23.46 16.12
C ASP A 15 44.59 -23.31 15.36
N GLU A 16 43.47 -23.27 16.10
CA GLU A 16 42.10 -23.22 15.57
C GLU A 16 41.84 -21.95 14.73
N ARG A 17 42.24 -21.99 13.45
CA ARG A 17 41.79 -21.03 12.45
C ARG A 17 40.32 -21.27 12.12
N LYS A 18 39.45 -20.79 13.02
CA LYS A 18 38.02 -20.58 12.78
C LYS A 18 37.85 -19.87 11.42
N PRO A 19 37.10 -20.43 10.47
CA PRO A 19 36.74 -19.70 9.26
C PRO A 19 35.85 -18.53 9.66
N SER A 20 36.35 -17.31 9.53
CA SER A 20 35.63 -16.09 9.86
C SER A 20 34.54 -15.81 8.82
N LEU A 21 33.37 -16.43 8.99
CA LEU A 21 32.15 -16.24 8.20
C LEU A 21 31.49 -14.87 8.48
N SER A 22 32.30 -13.80 8.43
CA SER A 22 31.96 -12.47 8.93
C SER A 22 32.61 -11.37 8.08
N ALA A 23 32.37 -11.42 6.77
CA ALA A 23 32.73 -10.37 5.81
C ALA A 23 31.94 -10.42 4.49
N LEU A 24 31.39 -11.59 4.11
CA LEU A 24 30.68 -11.76 2.83
C LEU A 24 29.36 -10.97 2.78
N ASP A 25 29.39 -9.92 1.97
CA ASP A 25 28.35 -9.50 0.99
C ASP A 25 26.96 -9.09 1.51
N ALA A 26 26.71 -9.13 2.82
CA ALA A 26 25.49 -8.64 3.45
C ALA A 26 25.19 -7.14 3.18
N ASN A 27 26.16 -6.39 2.66
CA ASN A 27 26.03 -4.98 2.30
C ASN A 27 26.13 -4.70 0.78
N GLU A 28 26.51 -5.67 -0.06
CA GLU A 28 26.48 -5.52 -1.52
C GLU A 28 25.10 -5.83 -2.12
N GLN A 29 24.29 -6.64 -1.42
CA GLN A 29 22.89 -6.91 -1.80
C GLN A 29 21.89 -5.86 -1.27
N ALA A 30 22.35 -4.67 -0.91
CA ALA A 30 21.55 -3.46 -1.01
C ALA A 30 21.28 -3.16 -2.49
N THR A 31 20.40 -3.96 -3.12
CA THR A 31 20.13 -3.97 -4.56
C THR A 31 19.87 -2.55 -5.05
N ARG A 32 20.74 -2.06 -5.94
CA ARG A 32 20.69 -0.69 -6.48
C ARG A 32 19.35 -0.45 -7.16
N ARG A 33 18.40 0.15 -6.43
CA ARG A 33 17.04 0.42 -6.92
C ARG A 33 17.10 1.12 -8.27
N THR A 34 16.53 0.46 -9.25
CA THR A 34 16.48 0.86 -10.66
C THR A 34 15.46 1.97 -10.87
N ILE A 35 14.44 1.99 -10.02
CA ILE A 35 13.44 3.04 -9.96
C ILE A 35 13.98 4.26 -9.22
N LYS A 36 13.76 5.44 -9.83
CA LYS A 36 14.00 6.74 -9.18
C LYS A 36 12.67 7.44 -9.01
N ILE A 37 12.32 7.75 -7.76
CA ILE A 37 11.07 8.39 -7.35
C ILE A 37 11.44 9.77 -6.78
N LYS A 38 10.61 10.80 -7.00
CA LYS A 38 10.77 12.05 -6.24
C LYS A 38 10.51 11.79 -4.74
N PRO A 39 11.38 12.24 -3.82
CA PRO A 39 11.35 11.81 -2.42
C PRO A 39 10.08 12.22 -1.66
N LEU A 40 9.37 13.25 -2.15
CA LEU A 40 8.09 13.71 -1.60
C LEU A 40 7.01 13.69 -2.70
N PRO A 41 5.75 13.37 -2.35
CA PRO A 41 4.64 13.42 -3.31
C PRO A 41 4.22 14.86 -3.60
N GLU A 42 3.60 15.09 -4.76
CA GLU A 42 3.08 16.43 -5.15
C GLU A 42 2.01 16.90 -4.15
N PHE A 43 0.98 16.07 -3.96
CA PHE A 43 -0.06 16.22 -2.94
C PHE A 43 -0.13 14.99 -2.04
N GLY A 44 -0.78 15.12 -0.89
CA GLY A 44 -0.84 14.10 0.16
C GLY A 44 0.20 14.32 1.28
N PRO A 45 0.23 13.45 2.30
CA PRO A 45 1.19 13.49 3.40
C PRO A 45 2.63 13.53 2.87
N LYS A 46 3.43 14.46 3.38
CA LYS A 46 4.83 14.67 2.97
C LYS A 46 5.76 13.64 3.61
N ARG A 47 5.61 12.38 3.15
CA ARG A 47 6.37 11.19 3.56
C ARG A 47 6.91 10.49 2.29
N PRO A 48 8.02 9.76 2.35
CA PRO A 48 8.50 8.97 1.20
C PRO A 48 7.52 7.87 0.81
N MET A 49 7.68 7.30 -0.39
CA MET A 49 6.92 6.11 -0.79
C MET A 49 7.35 4.92 0.09
N PRO A 50 6.40 4.16 0.68
CA PRO A 50 6.74 2.95 1.43
C PRO A 50 7.47 1.91 0.57
N ASP A 51 8.50 1.29 1.14
CA ASP A 51 9.40 0.35 0.43
C ASP A 51 8.65 -0.76 -0.31
N HIS A 52 7.66 -1.39 0.33
CA HIS A 52 6.89 -2.48 -0.27
C HIS A 52 6.11 -2.06 -1.53
N LEU A 53 5.87 -0.77 -1.75
CA LEU A 53 5.30 -0.24 -2.99
C LEU A 53 6.36 0.08 -4.05
N VAL A 54 7.57 0.43 -3.64
CA VAL A 54 8.72 0.55 -4.54
C VAL A 54 9.07 -0.82 -5.11
N ASP A 55 9.13 -1.85 -4.25
CA ASP A 55 9.50 -3.21 -4.63
C ASP A 55 8.48 -3.83 -5.62
N ILE A 56 7.19 -3.54 -5.45
CA ILE A 56 6.12 -3.90 -6.40
C ILE A 56 6.31 -3.23 -7.78
N LEU A 57 6.77 -1.97 -7.80
CA LEU A 57 7.07 -1.29 -9.06
C LEU A 57 8.37 -1.86 -9.70
N GLU A 58 9.36 -2.25 -8.89
CA GLU A 58 10.60 -2.88 -9.37
C GLU A 58 10.31 -4.27 -9.98
N GLU A 59 9.44 -5.09 -9.37
CA GLU A 59 8.92 -6.35 -9.93
C GLU A 59 8.36 -6.11 -11.35
N TRP A 60 7.48 -5.12 -11.50
CA TRP A 60 6.89 -4.78 -12.80
C TRP A 60 7.94 -4.33 -13.82
N HIS A 61 8.86 -3.45 -13.44
CA HIS A 61 9.87 -2.93 -14.37
C HIS A 61 10.96 -3.95 -14.73
N LYS A 62 11.22 -4.93 -13.86
CA LYS A 62 12.08 -6.09 -14.16
C LYS A 62 11.49 -6.98 -15.25
N GLU A 63 10.17 -7.17 -15.29
CA GLU A 63 9.49 -7.96 -16.32
C GLU A 63 9.13 -7.16 -17.58
N ASN A 64 8.72 -5.90 -17.44
CA ASN A 64 8.11 -5.09 -18.52
C ASN A 64 9.01 -3.93 -19.01
N GLY A 65 10.22 -3.82 -18.48
CA GLY A 65 11.22 -2.84 -18.91
C GLY A 65 10.75 -1.40 -18.72
N ARG A 66 10.71 -0.62 -19.79
CA ARG A 66 10.33 0.82 -19.77
C ARG A 66 8.82 1.07 -19.96
N GLN A 67 7.96 0.06 -19.85
CA GLN A 67 6.50 0.29 -19.90
C GLN A 67 5.97 0.72 -18.53
N PRO A 68 5.09 1.74 -18.45
CA PRO A 68 4.47 2.14 -17.19
C PRO A 68 3.55 1.02 -16.66
N PRO A 69 3.42 0.87 -15.33
CA PRO A 69 2.59 -0.17 -14.73
C PRO A 69 1.10 0.02 -15.00
N PRO A 70 0.27 -1.04 -14.90
CA PRO A 70 -1.18 -0.96 -15.08
C PRO A 70 -1.85 0.05 -14.15
N CYS A 71 -1.26 0.33 -12.99
CA CYS A 71 -1.73 1.30 -12.01
C CYS A 71 -1.38 2.76 -12.33
N ALA A 72 -0.59 3.03 -13.38
CA ALA A 72 -0.09 4.37 -13.68
C ALA A 72 -1.24 5.38 -13.85
N TYR A 73 -1.13 6.49 -13.12
CA TYR A 73 -2.12 7.55 -13.14
C TYR A 73 -1.93 8.43 -14.36
N ALA A 74 -2.82 8.28 -15.34
CA ALA A 74 -2.95 9.22 -16.45
C ALA A 74 -3.21 10.62 -15.88
N ASN A 75 -2.34 11.58 -16.19
CA ASN A 75 -2.40 12.94 -15.65
C ASN A 75 -3.51 13.75 -16.34
N HIS A 76 -4.76 13.41 -16.03
CA HIS A 76 -5.91 14.20 -16.37
C HIS A 76 -5.83 15.53 -15.62
N LYS A 77 -5.56 16.61 -16.36
CA LYS A 77 -5.77 18.00 -15.93
C LYS A 77 -7.28 18.24 -15.75
N GLY A 78 -7.84 17.68 -14.67
CA GLY A 78 -9.18 18.03 -14.22
C GLY A 78 -9.24 19.53 -13.93
N PRO A 79 -10.40 20.19 -14.13
CA PRO A 79 -10.52 21.62 -13.90
C PRO A 79 -10.08 21.98 -12.48
N HIS A 80 -9.00 22.76 -12.36
CA HIS A 80 -8.24 23.05 -11.13
C HIS A 80 -9.04 23.67 -9.96
N LYS A 81 -10.34 23.93 -10.15
CA LYS A 81 -11.26 24.52 -9.17
C LYS A 81 -11.90 23.48 -8.22
N TRP A 82 -11.87 22.19 -8.56
CA TRP A 82 -12.54 21.15 -7.75
C TRP A 82 -11.65 20.68 -6.60
N LYS A 83 -12.18 20.73 -5.37
CA LYS A 83 -11.62 20.06 -4.20
C LYS A 83 -12.02 18.58 -4.21
N TRP A 84 -11.30 17.76 -3.47
CA TRP A 84 -11.62 16.33 -3.33
C TRP A 84 -11.27 15.82 -1.91
N LYS A 85 -11.99 14.78 -1.49
CA LYS A 85 -11.65 13.89 -0.36
C LYS A 85 -11.66 12.44 -0.85
N VAL A 86 -11.06 11.54 -0.08
CA VAL A 86 -11.14 10.10 -0.35
C VAL A 86 -11.76 9.40 0.86
N PHE A 87 -12.68 8.48 0.60
CA PHE A 87 -13.32 7.65 1.63
C PHE A 87 -13.18 6.17 1.30
N ASP A 88 -13.12 5.31 2.30
CA ASP A 88 -13.23 3.85 2.14
C ASP A 88 -14.70 3.41 1.92
N ARG A 89 -15.02 2.13 2.20
CA ARG A 89 -16.37 1.57 2.02
C ARG A 89 -17.25 1.73 3.26
N GLU A 90 -16.65 2.18 4.33
CA GLU A 90 -17.18 2.34 5.68
C GLU A 90 -17.47 3.83 5.97
N GLY A 91 -16.92 4.74 5.15
CA GLY A 91 -17.11 6.19 5.19
C GLY A 91 -15.98 6.96 5.87
N LYS A 92 -14.89 6.28 6.22
CA LYS A 92 -13.71 6.88 6.87
C LYS A 92 -12.89 7.66 5.85
N GLU A 93 -12.49 8.88 6.20
CA GLU A 93 -11.64 9.71 5.34
C GLU A 93 -10.20 9.17 5.32
N LEU A 94 -9.62 9.03 4.11
CA LEU A 94 -8.30 8.46 3.86
C LEU A 94 -7.37 9.48 3.18
N GLU A 95 -6.08 9.42 3.48
CA GLU A 95 -5.08 10.23 2.76
C GLU A 95 -4.76 9.59 1.40
N LEU A 96 -4.58 10.41 0.36
CA LEU A 96 -4.14 9.97 -0.97
C LEU A 96 -2.96 10.82 -1.43
N SER A 97 -1.85 10.18 -1.77
CA SER A 97 -0.65 10.83 -2.29
C SER A 97 -0.46 10.58 -3.79
N ARG A 98 0.16 11.52 -4.52
CA ARG A 98 0.68 11.26 -5.88
C ARG A 98 2.20 11.39 -5.92
N PHE A 99 2.86 10.32 -6.31
CA PHE A 99 4.30 10.29 -6.53
C PHE A 99 4.64 10.39 -8.02
N ASP A 100 5.74 11.08 -8.31
CA ASP A 100 6.35 11.16 -9.64
C ASP A 100 7.47 10.12 -9.74
N ILE A 101 7.32 9.15 -10.65
CA ILE A 101 8.37 8.20 -11.03
C ILE A 101 9.16 8.81 -12.19
N VAL A 102 10.49 8.75 -12.12
CA VAL A 102 11.42 9.39 -13.07
C VAL A 102 12.21 8.36 -13.88
N SER A 103 12.53 7.20 -13.29
CA SER A 103 13.25 6.07 -13.90
C SER A 103 12.51 4.77 -13.58
N PRO A 104 12.46 3.78 -14.48
CA PRO A 104 13.11 3.70 -15.81
C PRO A 104 12.35 4.42 -16.94
N CYS A 105 11.14 4.92 -16.67
CA CYS A 105 10.32 5.77 -17.53
C CYS A 105 9.53 6.77 -16.67
N PRO A 106 9.19 7.96 -17.18
CA PRO A 106 8.42 8.95 -16.43
C PRO A 106 6.92 8.60 -16.38
N TYR A 107 6.35 8.48 -15.18
CA TYR A 107 4.90 8.35 -14.96
C TYR A 107 4.52 8.74 -13.53
N TYR A 108 3.21 8.73 -13.24
CA TYR A 108 2.68 9.03 -11.91
C TYR A 108 2.00 7.81 -11.31
N VAL A 109 2.01 7.68 -9.99
CA VAL A 109 1.20 6.70 -9.25
C VAL A 109 0.45 7.37 -8.11
N LEU A 110 -0.71 6.81 -7.76
CA LEU A 110 -1.44 7.17 -6.56
C LEU A 110 -1.17 6.13 -5.46
N VAL A 111 -0.88 6.62 -4.26
CA VAL A 111 -0.75 5.80 -3.05
C VAL A 111 -1.88 6.15 -2.09
N LEU A 112 -2.70 5.16 -1.74
CA LEU A 112 -3.75 5.27 -0.74
C LEU A 112 -3.18 4.91 0.63
N HIS A 113 -3.38 5.77 1.61
CA HIS A 113 -2.95 5.58 2.99
C HIS A 113 -4.16 5.35 3.90
N SER A 114 -4.09 4.33 4.74
CA SER A 114 -5.07 4.05 5.79
C SER A 114 -4.35 3.81 7.13
N PRO A 115 -4.97 4.12 8.28
CA PRO A 115 -4.48 3.65 9.57
C PRO A 115 -4.70 2.15 9.78
N ASP A 116 -5.64 1.53 9.07
CA ASP A 116 -6.13 0.16 9.35
C ASP A 116 -5.51 -0.91 8.44
N PHE A 117 -5.00 -0.52 7.27
CA PHE A 117 -4.37 -1.43 6.31
C PHE A 117 -3.07 -0.85 5.69
N PRO A 118 -2.11 -1.71 5.27
CA PRO A 118 -0.89 -1.26 4.58
C PRO A 118 -1.19 -0.42 3.34
N GLN A 119 -0.33 0.56 3.05
CA GLN A 119 -0.56 1.49 1.95
C GLN A 119 -0.64 0.74 0.62
N LYS A 120 -1.52 1.19 -0.28
CA LYS A 120 -1.81 0.50 -1.55
C LYS A 120 -1.52 1.43 -2.75
N LEU A 121 -0.92 0.89 -3.81
CA LEU A 121 -0.97 1.53 -5.13
C LEU A 121 -2.41 1.44 -5.66
N VAL A 122 -2.98 2.55 -6.12
CA VAL A 122 -4.38 2.60 -6.59
C VAL A 122 -4.53 3.24 -7.97
N ARG A 123 -5.50 2.75 -8.74
CA ARG A 123 -5.89 3.28 -10.06
C ARG A 123 -7.31 3.87 -9.99
N SER A 124 -7.57 4.94 -10.73
CA SER A 124 -8.93 5.41 -10.99
C SER A 124 -9.63 4.44 -11.97
N ARG A 125 -10.74 3.80 -11.55
CA ARG A 125 -11.40 2.77 -12.38
C ARG A 125 -12.11 3.35 -13.60
N TRP A 126 -12.63 4.58 -13.53
CA TRP A 126 -13.26 5.29 -14.66
C TRP A 126 -12.45 6.56 -15.00
N PRO A 127 -12.21 6.88 -16.28
CA PRO A 127 -11.54 8.12 -16.70
C PRO A 127 -12.49 9.33 -16.72
N HIS A 128 -13.81 9.08 -16.79
CA HIS A 128 -14.85 10.09 -16.71
C HIS A 128 -15.47 10.11 -15.30
N TRP A 129 -15.90 11.27 -14.86
CA TRP A 129 -16.45 11.47 -13.52
C TRP A 129 -17.88 10.92 -13.41
N THR A 130 -18.19 10.28 -12.28
CA THR A 130 -19.57 9.92 -11.91
C THR A 130 -20.18 11.03 -11.07
N LYS A 131 -21.51 11.02 -10.89
CA LYS A 131 -22.21 11.88 -9.92
C LYS A 131 -21.77 11.67 -8.46
N HIS A 132 -20.99 10.61 -8.19
CA HIS A 132 -20.43 10.27 -6.88
C HIS A 132 -18.90 10.52 -6.79
N GLY A 133 -18.25 10.91 -7.90
CA GLY A 133 -16.78 11.03 -7.99
C GLY A 133 -16.11 9.89 -8.77
N THR A 134 -14.92 9.45 -8.34
CA THR A 134 -14.08 8.47 -9.02
C THR A 134 -13.69 7.32 -8.09
N PHE A 135 -14.15 6.11 -8.40
CA PHE A 135 -13.80 4.89 -7.67
C PHE A 135 -12.31 4.53 -7.84
N LEU A 136 -11.68 4.12 -6.74
CA LEU A 136 -10.28 3.70 -6.66
C LEU A 136 -10.19 2.19 -6.44
N ILE A 137 -9.38 1.53 -7.28
CA ILE A 137 -9.11 0.09 -7.22
C ILE A 137 -7.62 -0.13 -6.94
N ALA A 138 -7.31 -0.97 -5.96
CA ALA A 138 -5.93 -1.26 -5.60
C ALA A 138 -5.28 -2.24 -6.58
N TRP A 139 -4.00 -2.02 -6.85
CA TRP A 139 -3.14 -2.91 -7.62
C TRP A 139 -2.09 -3.52 -6.70
N GLN A 140 -1.98 -4.84 -6.73
CA GLN A 140 -1.18 -5.65 -5.80
C GLN A 140 0.10 -6.21 -6.46
N GLY A 141 0.55 -5.62 -7.57
CA GLY A 141 1.74 -6.01 -8.32
C GLY A 141 1.46 -6.95 -9.51
N VAL A 142 2.53 -7.50 -10.10
CA VAL A 142 2.46 -8.25 -11.35
C VAL A 142 1.67 -9.55 -11.16
N THR A 143 2.00 -10.27 -10.10
CA THR A 143 1.48 -11.62 -9.80
C THR A 143 0.03 -11.63 -9.33
N LYS A 144 -0.42 -10.57 -8.67
CA LYS A 144 -1.77 -10.48 -8.05
C LYS A 144 -2.76 -9.62 -8.82
N GLY A 145 -2.30 -8.71 -9.69
CA GLY A 145 -3.17 -7.86 -10.49
C GLY A 145 -3.96 -6.84 -9.65
N PHE A 146 -5.24 -6.64 -9.96
CA PHE A 146 -6.12 -5.69 -9.27
C PHE A 146 -7.04 -6.39 -8.25
N GLU A 147 -7.37 -5.72 -7.15
CA GLU A 147 -8.38 -6.20 -6.18
C GLU A 147 -9.76 -6.35 -6.84
N ALA A 148 -10.45 -7.46 -6.58
CA ALA A 148 -11.76 -7.77 -7.16
C ALA A 148 -12.91 -6.82 -6.72
N LYS A 149 -12.62 -5.76 -5.97
CA LYS A 149 -13.54 -4.69 -5.57
C LYS A 149 -12.80 -3.36 -5.48
N CYS A 150 -13.48 -2.25 -5.77
CA CYS A 150 -12.97 -0.93 -5.44
C CYS A 150 -12.88 -0.78 -3.91
N CYS A 151 -11.76 -0.21 -3.45
CA CYS A 151 -11.36 -0.11 -2.05
C CYS A 151 -11.63 1.27 -1.43
N ALA A 152 -11.77 2.30 -2.28
CA ALA A 152 -12.07 3.66 -1.86
C ALA A 152 -12.75 4.44 -3.01
N ILE A 153 -13.30 5.62 -2.71
CA ILE A 153 -13.80 6.57 -3.69
C ILE A 153 -13.24 7.96 -3.43
N ARG A 154 -12.77 8.64 -4.50
CA ARG A 154 -12.43 10.07 -4.48
C ARG A 154 -13.67 10.88 -4.87
N VAL A 155 -14.27 11.56 -3.90
CA VAL A 155 -15.46 12.43 -4.07
C VAL A 155 -14.96 13.86 -4.31
N PHE A 156 -15.65 14.62 -5.17
CA PHE A 156 -15.24 15.98 -5.56
C PHE A 156 -16.38 16.99 -5.39
N ALA A 157 -16.07 18.22 -5.00
CA ALA A 157 -17.00 19.35 -5.00
C ALA A 157 -16.26 20.69 -5.24
N PRO A 158 -16.96 21.81 -5.50
CA PRO A 158 -16.36 23.14 -5.59
C PRO A 158 -15.63 23.60 -4.32
N LYS A 159 -16.19 23.33 -3.13
CA LYS A 159 -15.51 23.55 -1.84
C LYS A 159 -15.16 22.24 -1.14
N LEU A 160 -14.40 22.29 -0.04
CA LEU A 160 -13.95 21.08 0.68
C LEU A 160 -15.02 20.58 1.67
N GLU A 161 -15.83 21.50 2.17
CA GLU A 161 -16.87 21.32 3.19
C GLU A 161 -18.15 20.73 2.60
N GLU A 162 -18.35 20.92 1.30
CA GLU A 162 -19.45 20.34 0.51
C GLU A 162 -19.26 18.83 0.25
N ILE A 163 -18.07 18.29 0.54
CA ILE A 163 -17.69 16.91 0.21
C ILE A 163 -18.15 15.95 1.31
N THR A 164 -19.36 15.45 1.13
CA THR A 164 -20.00 14.47 2.00
C THR A 164 -19.89 13.05 1.45
N TYR A 165 -19.72 12.09 2.35
CA TYR A 165 -19.80 10.67 2.03
C TYR A 165 -21.25 10.16 2.16
N THR A 166 -21.64 9.21 1.30
CA THR A 166 -22.95 8.53 1.37
C THR A 166 -22.78 7.04 1.05
N GLN A 167 -23.38 6.15 1.84
CA GLN A 167 -23.21 4.69 1.65
C GLN A 167 -23.78 4.21 0.31
N ASP A 168 -24.82 4.87 -0.19
CA ASP A 168 -25.51 4.58 -1.45
C ASP A 168 -24.58 4.60 -2.68
N ILE A 169 -23.45 5.30 -2.59
CA ILE A 169 -22.36 5.28 -3.59
C ILE A 169 -21.99 3.85 -3.99
N TRP A 170 -21.99 2.91 -3.04
CA TRP A 170 -21.60 1.52 -3.25
C TRP A 170 -22.73 0.61 -3.76
N THR A 171 -23.96 1.13 -3.88
CA THR A 171 -25.09 0.43 -4.52
C THR A 171 -25.08 0.59 -6.04
N VAL A 172 -24.32 1.55 -6.56
CA VAL A 172 -24.14 1.73 -8.01
C VAL A 172 -23.45 0.50 -8.58
N PRO A 173 -24.02 -0.17 -9.61
CA PRO A 173 -23.33 -1.25 -10.29
C PRO A 173 -22.10 -0.69 -11.00
N ILE A 174 -20.92 -0.91 -10.44
CA ILE A 174 -19.64 -0.62 -11.06
C ILE A 174 -19.45 -1.67 -12.17
N PRO A 175 -19.41 -1.29 -13.47
CA PRO A 175 -19.31 -2.27 -14.55
C PRO A 175 -18.11 -3.20 -14.35
N ASP A 176 -18.36 -4.49 -14.50
CA ASP A 176 -17.60 -5.53 -13.83
C ASP A 176 -16.10 -5.52 -14.14
N LEU A 177 -15.34 -6.16 -13.25
CA LEU A 177 -13.89 -6.22 -13.32
C LEU A 177 -13.38 -7.35 -14.25
N ASP A 178 -14.30 -8.06 -14.89
CA ASP A 178 -14.18 -9.40 -15.50
C ASP A 178 -13.32 -9.50 -16.77
N ARG A 179 -12.40 -8.53 -16.98
CA ARG A 179 -11.29 -8.62 -17.95
C ARG A 179 -9.93 -8.13 -17.43
N GLU A 180 -9.87 -7.55 -16.22
CA GLU A 180 -8.62 -7.10 -15.58
C GLU A 180 -8.47 -7.61 -14.14
N GLY A 181 -9.58 -7.78 -13.40
CA GLY A 181 -9.62 -8.35 -12.05
C GLY A 181 -9.60 -9.88 -12.02
N GLU A 182 -9.90 -10.55 -13.15
CA GLU A 182 -9.50 -11.95 -13.38
C GLU A 182 -7.99 -12.00 -13.67
N GLY A 183 -7.19 -11.68 -12.64
CA GLY A 183 -5.81 -11.24 -12.71
C GLY A 183 -4.95 -12.04 -13.69
N ILE A 184 -4.65 -11.41 -14.83
CA ILE A 184 -3.90 -11.92 -15.99
C ILE A 184 -3.92 -13.46 -16.06
N LYS A 185 -5.11 -14.06 -16.25
CA LYS A 185 -5.25 -15.48 -16.58
C LYS A 185 -4.31 -15.79 -17.75
N LYS A 186 -3.13 -16.36 -17.45
CA LYS A 186 -1.97 -16.36 -18.35
C LYS A 186 -2.42 -16.83 -19.73
N ARG A 187 -2.53 -15.90 -20.68
CA ARG A 187 -2.90 -16.24 -22.06
C ARG A 187 -1.91 -17.30 -22.50
N PRO A 188 -2.34 -18.55 -22.77
CA PRO A 188 -1.39 -19.63 -22.94
C PRO A 188 -0.40 -19.24 -24.04
N LEU A 189 0.90 -19.29 -23.71
CA LEU A 189 1.99 -19.20 -24.68
C LEU A 189 1.93 -20.47 -25.52
N SER A 190 0.96 -20.46 -26.44
CA SER A 190 0.43 -21.64 -27.11
C SER A 190 1.40 -22.04 -28.20
N ALA A 191 2.29 -22.96 -27.81
CA ALA A 191 3.03 -23.89 -28.65
C ALA A 191 3.68 -23.29 -29.92
N ALA A 192 5.00 -23.13 -29.83
CA ALA A 192 5.98 -23.38 -30.90
C ALA A 192 5.85 -22.62 -32.23
N ALA A 193 7.02 -22.21 -32.75
CA ALA A 193 7.12 -21.81 -34.15
C ALA A 193 6.81 -23.00 -35.07
N ALA A 194 5.61 -23.04 -35.64
CA ALA A 194 5.34 -23.87 -36.81
C ALA A 194 6.23 -23.36 -37.97
N PRO A 195 7.03 -24.20 -38.63
CA PRO A 195 7.94 -23.75 -39.68
C PRO A 195 7.14 -23.19 -40.86
N SER A 196 7.53 -22.00 -41.32
CA SER A 196 6.90 -21.32 -42.44
C SER A 196 7.12 -22.08 -43.75
N GLN A 197 6.08 -22.74 -44.25
CA GLN A 197 6.13 -23.32 -45.60
C GLN A 197 6.35 -22.21 -46.66
N PRO A 198 7.26 -22.41 -47.62
CA PRO A 198 7.56 -21.41 -48.65
C PRO A 198 6.37 -21.28 -49.61
N ARG A 199 5.58 -20.21 -49.45
CA ARG A 199 4.39 -19.98 -50.29
C ARG A 199 4.80 -19.67 -51.73
N ALA A 200 4.44 -20.57 -52.65
CA ALA A 200 4.90 -20.53 -54.04
C ALA A 200 4.51 -19.26 -54.81
N ARG A 201 5.38 -18.86 -55.74
CA ARG A 201 5.42 -17.55 -56.40
C ARG A 201 4.72 -17.55 -57.77
N ASN A 202 3.39 -17.53 -57.77
CA ASN A 202 2.59 -17.15 -58.95
C ASN A 202 2.46 -15.61 -58.91
N ARG A 203 3.05 -14.78 -59.78
CA ARG A 203 3.44 -14.86 -61.20
C ARG A 203 2.26 -15.01 -62.16
N GLY A 204 1.78 -13.87 -62.64
CA GLY A 204 1.15 -13.72 -63.95
C GLY A 204 -0.38 -13.72 -63.98
N GLN A 205 -0.96 -12.53 -63.96
CA GLN A 205 -1.82 -12.11 -65.08
C GLN A 205 -1.95 -10.59 -65.14
N GLU A 206 -1.50 -10.01 -66.24
CA GLU A 206 -1.92 -8.67 -66.66
C GLU A 206 -3.40 -8.73 -67.08
N ARG A 207 -4.12 -7.62 -66.89
CA ARG A 207 -5.18 -7.25 -67.83
C ARG A 207 -5.40 -5.75 -67.82
N GLU A 208 -5.20 -5.15 -68.98
CA GLU A 208 -5.48 -3.75 -69.24
C GLU A 208 -6.97 -3.47 -69.08
N ARG A 209 -7.31 -2.27 -68.59
CA ARG A 209 -8.47 -1.56 -69.12
C ARG A 209 -8.35 -0.05 -68.93
N GLU A 210 -8.02 0.63 -70.03
CA GLU A 210 -8.34 2.04 -70.15
C GLU A 210 -9.87 2.23 -70.04
N LYS A 211 -10.34 3.26 -69.32
CA LYS A 211 -10.83 4.51 -69.94
C LYS A 211 -11.51 5.42 -68.92
N GLU A 212 -11.09 6.69 -68.95
CA GLU A 212 -11.83 7.82 -68.41
C GLU A 212 -13.10 8.09 -69.25
N PRO A 213 -14.10 8.87 -68.76
CA PRO A 213 -13.97 10.33 -68.93
C PRO A 213 -14.58 11.21 -67.83
N GLU A 214 -13.80 12.20 -67.39
CA GLU A 214 -14.10 13.64 -67.38
C GLU A 214 -15.59 14.06 -67.46
N LYS A 215 -16.08 14.71 -66.39
CA LYS A 215 -16.69 16.09 -66.43
C LYS A 215 -17.39 16.51 -65.12
N ARG A 216 -16.93 17.62 -64.53
CA ARG A 216 -17.75 18.82 -64.22
C ARG A 216 -16.85 20.03 -63.88
N LYS A 217 -17.35 21.26 -64.10
CA LYS A 217 -16.55 22.51 -64.23
C LYS A 217 -17.00 23.61 -63.26
N ARG A 218 -16.02 24.37 -62.73
CA ARG A 218 -16.12 25.74 -62.15
C ARG A 218 -17.01 25.84 -60.89
N VAL A 219 -17.04 26.88 -60.05
CA VAL A 219 -16.73 28.35 -60.10
C VAL A 219 -16.08 28.69 -58.73
N SER A 220 -14.88 29.26 -58.51
CA SER A 220 -14.13 30.44 -59.00
C SER A 220 -14.39 31.79 -58.27
N ARG A 221 -13.36 32.28 -57.54
CA ARG A 221 -13.13 33.66 -57.00
C ARG A 221 -14.00 34.15 -55.81
N PRO A 222 -13.59 35.21 -55.05
CA PRO A 222 -12.37 36.04 -55.18
C PRO A 222 -11.43 36.06 -53.94
N LYS A 223 -10.40 36.93 -54.00
CA LYS A 223 -9.22 37.04 -53.11
C LYS A 223 -8.98 38.52 -52.75
N ARG A 224 -8.47 38.83 -51.54
CA ARG A 224 -7.89 40.13 -51.12
C ARG A 224 -6.94 39.83 -49.95
N GLU A 225 -5.61 39.99 -49.96
CA GLU A 225 -4.64 40.99 -50.49
C GLU A 225 -4.35 42.18 -49.56
N VAL A 226 -3.09 42.66 -49.63
CA VAL A 226 -2.27 43.51 -48.70
C VAL A 226 -1.32 42.63 -47.86
N ALA A 227 -0.01 42.44 -48.18
CA ALA A 227 1.13 43.36 -48.46
C ALA A 227 1.55 44.15 -47.21
N THR A 228 2.76 44.00 -46.65
CA THR A 228 4.09 44.48 -47.11
C THR A 228 5.23 43.56 -46.60
N SER A 229 6.24 43.15 -47.39
CA SER A 229 7.56 43.80 -47.68
C SER A 229 8.39 44.20 -46.44
N ASN A 230 9.71 43.98 -46.33
CA ASN A 230 10.70 43.28 -47.20
C ASN A 230 11.94 42.85 -46.34
N PRO A 231 12.95 42.12 -46.87
CA PRO A 231 14.08 41.60 -46.09
C PRO A 231 15.30 42.54 -46.07
N ASN A 232 16.32 42.19 -45.28
CA ASN A 232 17.73 42.48 -45.62
C ASN A 232 18.67 41.35 -45.15
N SER A 233 19.92 41.36 -45.63
CA SER A 233 20.89 40.25 -45.56
C SER A 233 22.25 40.65 -44.96
N GLY A 234 23.06 39.65 -44.60
CA GLY A 234 24.45 39.79 -44.13
C GLY A 234 24.57 39.71 -42.60
N ASP A 235 25.73 39.36 -42.03
CA ASP A 235 26.97 38.82 -42.65
C ASP A 235 27.73 37.97 -41.61
N ALA A 236 28.85 37.37 -41.99
CA ALA A 236 29.66 36.52 -41.12
C ALA A 236 30.45 37.30 -40.04
N SER A 237 30.77 36.63 -38.94
CA SER A 237 32.08 36.72 -38.27
C SER A 237 32.27 35.58 -37.26
N GLU A 238 33.51 35.11 -37.14
CA GLU A 238 33.98 34.27 -36.05
C GLU A 238 34.46 35.17 -34.91
N THR A 239 34.09 34.88 -33.66
CA THR A 239 34.89 35.26 -32.49
C THR A 239 34.78 34.18 -31.42
N SER A 240 35.93 33.62 -31.05
CA SER A 240 36.13 33.02 -29.73
C SER A 240 35.93 34.07 -28.64
N ASP A 241 35.49 33.66 -27.46
CA ASP A 241 36.03 34.27 -26.24
C ASP A 241 36.09 33.23 -25.11
N GLU A 242 37.09 33.36 -24.25
CA GLU A 242 37.20 32.62 -22.99
C GLU A 242 37.05 33.61 -21.84
N THR A 243 36.52 33.19 -20.70
CA THR A 243 36.64 34.02 -19.49
C THR A 243 36.56 33.20 -18.22
N GLU A 244 37.73 32.95 -17.63
CA GLU A 244 37.85 32.59 -16.22
C GLU A 244 37.69 33.84 -15.35
N SER A 245 36.83 33.79 -14.32
CA SER A 245 36.94 34.53 -13.05
C SER A 245 35.80 34.06 -12.13
N SER A 246 36.01 33.62 -10.89
CA SER A 246 36.72 34.24 -9.75
C SER A 246 35.94 35.36 -9.09
N ALA A 247 35.34 35.07 -7.92
CA ALA A 247 35.27 35.96 -6.75
C ALA A 247 34.62 35.23 -5.55
N GLU A 248 35.39 35.07 -4.48
CA GLU A 248 35.14 35.45 -3.07
C GLU A 248 33.69 35.25 -2.53
N GLU A 249 33.47 34.35 -1.56
CA GLU A 249 33.68 34.60 -0.11
C GLU A 249 32.84 35.75 0.47
N SER A 250 31.77 35.42 1.21
CA SER A 250 31.36 36.24 2.36
C SER A 250 30.50 35.47 3.37
N SER A 251 30.62 35.85 4.63
CA SER A 251 30.19 35.15 5.84
C SER A 251 28.80 35.55 6.37
N ASP A 252 28.28 34.71 7.25
CA ASP A 252 27.42 35.00 8.42
C ASP A 252 26.53 36.25 8.46
N ALA A 253 25.22 36.00 8.63
CA ALA A 253 24.38 36.76 9.56
C ALA A 253 23.21 35.90 10.08
N SER A 254 23.22 35.57 11.37
CA SER A 254 22.02 35.07 12.06
C SER A 254 21.10 36.24 12.45
N SER A 255 19.79 36.07 12.29
CA SER A 255 18.80 36.96 12.91
C SER A 255 17.75 36.11 13.62
N SER A 256 17.66 36.22 14.95
CA SER A 256 16.44 35.84 15.67
C SER A 256 15.32 36.82 15.30
N SER A 257 14.09 36.39 15.49
CA SER A 257 12.96 37.29 15.73
C SER A 257 11.93 36.52 16.53
N GLU A 258 12.07 36.61 17.85
CA GLU A 258 10.95 36.36 18.78
C GLU A 258 9.97 37.53 18.67
N GLU A 259 8.66 37.26 18.71
CA GLU A 259 7.64 38.25 19.03
C GLU A 259 6.66 37.62 20.03
N GLU A 260 6.24 38.43 21.00
CA GLU A 260 5.59 37.99 22.25
C GLU A 260 4.08 38.32 22.27
N GLU A 261 3.36 37.55 23.09
CA GLU A 261 2.27 37.97 23.99
C GLU A 261 1.06 38.82 23.52
N GLN A 262 -0.12 38.19 23.63
CA GLN A 262 -1.35 38.73 24.25
C GLN A 262 -2.26 37.51 24.57
N GLU A 263 -2.82 37.27 25.77
CA GLU A 263 -3.53 38.12 26.76
C GLU A 263 -4.86 38.71 26.22
N GLU A 264 -6.01 38.64 26.91
CA GLU A 264 -6.47 37.75 28.02
C GLU A 264 -8.04 37.74 28.09
N GLU A 265 -8.66 37.55 29.27
CA GLU A 265 -10.13 37.52 29.60
C GLU A 265 -10.91 36.26 29.09
N GLU A 266 -11.70 35.47 29.85
CA GLU A 266 -12.60 35.60 31.04
C GLU A 266 -14.05 36.08 30.73
N GLU A 267 -15.16 35.57 31.31
CA GLU A 267 -15.43 34.33 32.09
C GLU A 267 -16.38 33.36 31.30
N GLU A 268 -17.66 33.01 31.56
CA GLU A 268 -18.66 33.20 32.64
C GLU A 268 -19.33 31.84 32.98
N ASN A 269 -19.47 31.54 34.27
CA ASN A 269 -20.14 30.35 34.82
C ASN A 269 -21.65 30.55 35.06
N VAL A 270 -22.48 29.67 34.51
CA VAL A 270 -23.90 29.54 34.92
C VAL A 270 -24.26 28.10 35.29
N THR A 271 -24.69 27.91 36.54
CA THR A 271 -25.23 26.66 37.08
C THR A 271 -26.49 26.91 37.92
N THR A 272 -27.23 25.83 38.25
CA THR A 272 -28.37 25.77 39.21
C THR A 272 -29.79 26.14 38.65
N PRO A 273 -30.92 25.99 39.38
CA PRO A 273 -31.50 24.64 39.62
C PRO A 273 -33.06 24.52 39.61
N ILE A 274 -33.55 23.26 39.64
CA ILE A 274 -34.80 22.77 40.28
C ILE A 274 -36.19 23.32 39.83
N ALA A 275 -37.07 22.39 39.41
CA ALA A 275 -38.53 22.46 39.54
C ALA A 275 -39.09 21.10 40.04
N LYS A 276 -40.37 21.02 40.49
CA LYS A 276 -40.86 19.90 41.34
C LYS A 276 -42.28 19.37 41.02
N ARG A 277 -42.44 18.03 41.04
CA ARG A 277 -43.70 17.24 41.32
C ARG A 277 -44.84 17.37 40.28
N PRO A 278 -45.95 16.58 40.35
CA PRO A 278 -46.32 15.42 41.21
C PRO A 278 -46.27 14.06 40.44
N LYS A 279 -46.48 12.82 40.95
CA LYS A 279 -46.90 12.16 42.22
C LYS A 279 -48.16 11.27 42.04
N LEU A 280 -47.97 9.97 41.74
CA LEU A 280 -48.90 8.85 41.99
C LEU A 280 -48.02 7.56 42.05
N GLN A 281 -47.99 6.64 43.02
CA GLN A 281 -48.81 6.21 44.17
C GLN A 281 -49.56 4.87 43.98
N GLN A 282 -48.83 3.76 44.18
CA GLN A 282 -49.21 2.47 44.78
C GLN A 282 -47.87 1.71 44.97
N GLN A 283 -47.42 1.18 46.13
CA GLN A 283 -48.03 0.30 47.16
C GLN A 283 -48.51 -1.04 46.57
N THR A 284 -48.10 -2.21 47.09
CA THR A 284 -47.90 -2.58 48.51
C THR A 284 -46.75 -3.60 48.76
N SER A 285 -46.35 -3.75 50.04
CA SER A 285 -45.85 -4.95 50.79
C SER A 285 -45.02 -6.08 50.13
N SER A 286 -44.10 -6.79 50.82
CA SER A 286 -43.42 -6.59 52.13
C SER A 286 -42.49 -7.79 52.45
N SER A 287 -41.32 -7.56 53.05
CA SER A 287 -40.75 -8.39 54.15
C SER A 287 -39.41 -7.80 54.64
N LEU A 288 -38.91 -8.24 55.80
CA LEU A 288 -37.82 -7.59 56.54
C LEU A 288 -36.59 -8.49 56.77
N THR A 289 -35.44 -7.82 56.94
CA THR A 289 -34.24 -8.23 57.70
C THR A 289 -33.57 -9.59 57.40
N ARG A 290 -32.27 -9.53 57.03
CA ARG A 290 -31.19 -9.79 58.01
C ARG A 290 -29.77 -9.40 57.55
N THR A 291 -28.98 -8.99 58.55
CA THR A 291 -27.51 -9.03 58.65
C THR A 291 -26.65 -8.50 57.49
N ARG A 292 -25.94 -7.39 57.78
CA ARG A 292 -24.71 -7.00 57.10
C ARG A 292 -23.71 -8.16 57.05
N LYS A 293 -23.12 -8.43 55.89
CA LYS A 293 -21.77 -9.02 55.79
C LYS A 293 -20.96 -8.23 54.76
N ALA A 294 -20.21 -7.25 55.23
CA ALA A 294 -19.27 -6.51 54.39
C ALA A 294 -18.25 -7.51 53.84
N THR A 295 -18.39 -7.81 52.55
CA THR A 295 -17.49 -8.70 51.81
C THR A 295 -16.78 -7.78 50.84
N ASN A 296 -15.45 -7.68 50.97
CA ASN A 296 -14.65 -6.79 50.13
C ASN A 296 -14.94 -7.08 48.65
N PRO A 297 -15.13 -6.05 47.79
CA PRO A 297 -15.09 -6.25 46.35
C PRO A 297 -13.64 -6.62 45.99
N ALA A 298 -13.32 -7.91 46.07
CA ALA A 298 -12.07 -8.46 45.57
C ALA A 298 -11.97 -8.02 44.11
N LYS A 299 -10.91 -7.25 43.81
CA LYS A 299 -10.74 -6.50 42.56
C LYS A 299 -10.66 -7.48 41.39
N ALA A 300 -11.81 -7.80 40.81
CA ALA A 300 -11.94 -8.73 39.70
C ALA A 300 -11.16 -8.18 38.51
N THR A 301 -9.94 -8.68 38.33
CA THR A 301 -9.12 -8.42 37.15
C THR A 301 -9.79 -9.09 35.97
N ASN A 302 -10.58 -8.31 35.24
CA ASN A 302 -11.17 -8.68 33.95
C ASN A 302 -10.04 -8.96 32.96
N THR A 303 -9.50 -10.18 33.02
CA THR A 303 -8.48 -10.67 32.10
C THR A 303 -9.09 -10.79 30.72
N ALA A 304 -8.41 -10.24 29.71
CA ALA A 304 -8.92 -10.22 28.36
C ALA A 304 -9.12 -11.64 27.83
N LYS A 305 -10.28 -11.91 27.22
CA LYS A 305 -10.55 -13.19 26.57
C LYS A 305 -9.73 -13.26 25.28
N VAL A 306 -8.80 -14.19 25.19
CA VAL A 306 -7.98 -14.37 23.98
C VAL A 306 -8.68 -15.34 23.04
N THR A 307 -8.80 -14.96 21.77
CA THR A 307 -9.36 -15.78 20.69
C THR A 307 -8.36 -15.88 19.54
N PHE A 308 -8.08 -17.10 19.08
CA PHE A 308 -7.30 -17.33 17.88
C PHE A 308 -8.19 -17.31 16.63
N LYS A 309 -7.69 -16.73 15.54
CA LYS A 309 -8.37 -16.63 14.24
C LYS A 309 -7.41 -17.09 13.14
N LEU A 310 -7.49 -18.36 12.75
CA LEU A 310 -6.76 -18.89 11.59
C LEU A 310 -7.33 -18.25 10.32
N VAL A 311 -6.48 -17.73 9.44
CA VAL A 311 -6.89 -17.11 8.16
C VAL A 311 -6.14 -17.77 7.00
N SER A 312 -6.87 -18.13 5.94
CA SER A 312 -6.31 -18.73 4.72
C SER A 312 -6.45 -17.76 3.54
N TYR A 313 -5.47 -16.87 3.35
CA TYR A 313 -5.51 -15.84 2.29
C TYR A 313 -5.72 -16.39 0.87
N ARG A 314 -5.32 -17.65 0.60
CA ARG A 314 -5.53 -18.34 -0.69
C ARG A 314 -6.98 -18.75 -0.96
N SER A 315 -7.81 -18.90 0.08
CA SER A 315 -9.20 -19.35 -0.03
C SER A 315 -10.23 -18.39 0.58
N GLY A 316 -9.79 -17.37 1.32
CA GLY A 316 -10.67 -16.50 2.11
C GLY A 316 -11.28 -17.18 3.34
N ALA A 317 -10.96 -18.45 3.61
CA ALA A 317 -11.50 -19.19 4.74
C ALA A 317 -10.92 -18.70 6.07
N ILE A 318 -11.76 -18.71 7.11
CA ILE A 318 -11.42 -18.28 8.47
C ILE A 318 -11.93 -19.35 9.46
N ARG A 319 -11.13 -19.66 10.49
CA ARG A 319 -11.58 -20.45 11.65
C ARG A 319 -11.17 -19.76 12.94
N ALA A 320 -12.14 -19.39 13.77
CA ALA A 320 -11.89 -18.87 15.12
C ALA A 320 -12.10 -19.95 16.18
N PHE A 321 -11.35 -19.86 17.30
CA PHE A 321 -11.56 -20.65 18.53
C PHE A 321 -10.94 -19.92 19.75
N PRO A 322 -11.50 -20.08 20.95
CA PRO A 322 -11.01 -19.41 22.15
C PRO A 322 -9.77 -20.11 22.75
N LEU A 323 -9.08 -19.43 23.66
CA LEU A 323 -7.85 -19.91 24.31
C LEU A 323 -8.03 -21.21 25.13
N ASP A 324 -9.18 -21.43 25.76
CA ASP A 324 -9.44 -22.65 26.53
C ASP A 324 -9.52 -23.92 25.67
N GLU A 325 -9.77 -23.75 24.37
CA GLU A 325 -9.72 -24.79 23.35
C GLU A 325 -8.27 -25.13 22.90
N CYS A 326 -7.27 -24.31 23.26
CA CYS A 326 -5.92 -24.31 22.69
C CYS A 326 -4.87 -23.91 23.73
N LYS A 327 -4.43 -24.85 24.56
CA LYS A 327 -3.70 -24.55 25.81
C LYS A 327 -2.18 -24.52 25.66
N THR A 328 -1.66 -25.07 24.58
CA THR A 328 -0.23 -25.19 24.26
C THR A 328 0.07 -24.66 22.86
N GLY A 329 1.35 -24.32 22.61
CA GLY A 329 1.88 -24.07 21.27
C GLY A 329 1.64 -25.27 20.35
N ARG A 330 1.84 -26.50 20.84
CA ARG A 330 1.48 -27.72 20.10
C ARG A 330 0.01 -27.74 19.65
N ASP A 331 -0.95 -27.42 20.53
CA ASP A 331 -2.38 -27.37 20.17
C ASP A 331 -2.64 -26.38 19.02
N LEU A 332 -1.99 -25.21 19.07
CA LEU A 332 -2.12 -24.17 18.05
C LEU A 332 -1.57 -24.65 16.70
N PHE A 333 -0.40 -25.27 16.71
CA PHE A 333 0.24 -25.84 15.52
C PHE A 333 -0.58 -26.97 14.91
N ASP A 334 -1.13 -27.89 15.69
CA ASP A 334 -1.94 -28.99 15.15
C ASP A 334 -3.33 -28.55 14.68
N LYS A 335 -3.96 -27.55 15.33
CA LYS A 335 -5.17 -26.89 14.79
C LYS A 335 -4.87 -26.16 13.47
N ALA A 336 -3.76 -25.43 13.39
CA ALA A 336 -3.34 -24.72 12.17
C ALA A 336 -3.01 -25.69 11.03
N ARG A 337 -2.19 -26.72 11.29
CA ARG A 337 -1.86 -27.81 10.35
C ARG A 337 -3.12 -28.50 9.83
N THR A 338 -4.08 -28.80 10.71
CA THR A 338 -5.37 -29.40 10.33
C THR A 338 -6.18 -28.48 9.41
N PHE A 339 -6.27 -27.18 9.74
CA PHE A 339 -7.02 -26.19 8.97
C PHE A 339 -6.41 -25.92 7.59
N PHE A 340 -5.10 -25.66 7.52
CA PHE A 340 -4.44 -25.32 6.25
C PHE A 340 -4.40 -26.52 5.28
N ARG A 341 -4.32 -27.76 5.79
CA ARG A 341 -4.40 -28.98 4.97
C ARG A 341 -5.76 -29.24 4.31
N LEU A 342 -6.81 -28.51 4.69
CA LEU A 342 -8.08 -28.52 3.96
C LEU A 342 -7.97 -27.81 2.59
N PHE A 343 -7.04 -26.87 2.44
CA PHE A 343 -6.88 -26.04 1.25
C PHE A 343 -5.64 -26.39 0.42
N ASP A 344 -4.58 -26.88 1.08
CA ASP A 344 -3.43 -27.49 0.40
C ASP A 344 -2.95 -28.72 1.19
N ARG A 345 -3.14 -29.91 0.62
CA ARG A 345 -2.80 -31.19 1.28
C ARG A 345 -1.30 -31.34 1.59
N ASN A 346 -0.46 -30.62 0.85
CA ASN A 346 1.00 -30.75 0.94
C ASN A 346 1.61 -29.68 1.86
N VAL A 347 0.81 -28.78 2.44
CA VAL A 347 1.34 -27.77 3.36
C VAL A 347 1.94 -28.42 4.61
N ASP A 348 3.20 -28.04 4.89
CA ASP A 348 3.83 -28.25 6.18
C ASP A 348 3.83 -26.93 6.95
N VAL A 349 3.32 -26.99 8.17
CA VAL A 349 3.13 -25.81 9.03
C VAL A 349 4.24 -25.82 10.06
N LYS A 350 5.39 -25.27 9.66
CA LYS A 350 6.63 -25.16 10.48
C LYS A 350 6.71 -23.85 11.26
N ILE A 351 6.19 -22.77 10.69
CA ILE A 351 6.24 -21.42 11.25
C ILE A 351 4.84 -20.81 11.17
N LEU A 352 4.39 -20.23 12.29
CA LEU A 352 3.16 -19.44 12.35
C LEU A 352 3.50 -17.95 12.48
N SER A 353 2.91 -17.12 11.62
CA SER A 353 2.86 -15.66 11.80
C SER A 353 1.58 -15.31 12.53
N CYS A 354 1.71 -14.69 13.70
CA CYS A 354 0.63 -14.33 14.60
C CYS A 354 0.58 -12.81 14.80
N GLN A 355 -0.57 -12.19 14.55
CA GLN A 355 -0.77 -10.74 14.70
C GLN A 355 -1.95 -10.47 15.65
N ILE A 356 -1.69 -9.73 16.73
CA ILE A 356 -2.75 -9.25 17.63
C ILE A 356 -3.54 -8.16 16.88
N SER A 357 -4.87 -8.26 16.78
CA SER A 357 -5.68 -7.39 15.91
C SER A 357 -5.66 -5.90 16.29
N SER A 358 -5.22 -5.55 17.50
CA SER A 358 -4.99 -4.16 17.95
C SER A 358 -3.61 -3.62 17.54
N GLU A 359 -2.77 -4.40 16.87
CA GLU A 359 -1.35 -4.10 16.62
C GLU A 359 -0.93 -4.37 15.18
N ARG A 360 0.20 -3.76 14.80
CA ARG A 360 0.87 -3.98 13.50
C ARG A 360 2.08 -4.91 13.59
N ALA A 361 2.49 -5.30 14.79
CA ALA A 361 3.58 -6.23 15.01
C ALA A 361 3.15 -7.67 14.68
N GLN A 362 4.04 -8.43 14.04
CA GLN A 362 3.88 -9.87 13.86
C GLN A 362 4.83 -10.61 14.79
N HIS A 363 4.31 -11.63 15.46
CA HIS A 363 5.07 -12.59 16.24
C HIS A 363 5.21 -13.86 15.41
N PHE A 364 6.44 -14.36 15.27
CA PHE A 364 6.70 -15.65 14.62
C PHE A 364 6.88 -16.72 15.69
N LEU A 365 6.13 -17.81 15.57
CA LEU A 365 6.27 -19.00 16.42
C LEU A 365 6.97 -20.10 15.63
N PHE A 366 7.94 -20.77 16.24
CA PHE A 366 8.70 -21.89 15.64
C PHE A 366 8.35 -23.24 16.29
N GLY A 367 7.26 -23.27 17.08
CA GLY A 367 6.73 -24.47 17.73
C GLY A 367 7.23 -24.69 19.16
N SER A 368 7.90 -23.70 19.77
CA SER A 368 8.24 -23.76 21.20
C SER A 368 7.07 -23.26 22.07
N GLU A 369 6.94 -23.83 23.27
CA GLU A 369 5.90 -23.42 24.23
C GLU A 369 6.20 -22.03 24.81
N GLY A 370 7.47 -21.64 24.97
CA GLY A 370 7.86 -20.31 25.48
C GLY A 370 7.45 -19.15 24.57
N GLU A 371 7.56 -19.31 23.24
CA GLU A 371 7.06 -18.32 22.27
C GLU A 371 5.54 -18.17 22.36
N PHE A 372 4.82 -19.29 22.56
CA PHE A 372 3.37 -19.31 22.73
C PHE A 372 2.94 -18.65 24.05
N GLU A 373 3.60 -18.97 25.17
CA GLU A 373 3.33 -18.35 26.47
C GLU A 373 3.56 -16.83 26.43
N LEU A 374 4.65 -16.37 25.81
CA LEU A 374 4.93 -14.95 25.61
C LEU A 374 3.87 -14.26 24.73
N LEU A 375 3.43 -14.89 23.64
CA LEU A 375 2.34 -14.37 22.80
C LEU A 375 1.01 -14.25 23.58
N ILE A 376 0.69 -15.26 24.40
CA ILE A 376 -0.52 -15.28 25.24
C ILE A 376 -0.45 -14.24 26.36
N GLN A 377 0.72 -14.05 26.98
CA GLN A 377 0.92 -12.99 27.96
C GLN A 377 0.77 -11.62 27.29
N HIS A 378 1.46 -11.39 26.17
CA HIS A 378 1.40 -10.12 25.43
C HIS A 378 -0.05 -9.75 25.05
N ALA A 379 -0.83 -10.71 24.56
CA ALA A 379 -2.25 -10.51 24.23
C ALA A 379 -3.16 -10.26 25.45
N LYS A 380 -2.82 -10.77 26.64
CA LYS A 380 -3.56 -10.51 27.90
C LYS A 380 -3.21 -9.17 28.53
N ASP A 381 -1.98 -8.70 28.36
CA ASP A 381 -1.49 -7.43 28.89
C ASP A 381 -1.96 -6.21 28.07
N ARG A 382 -2.58 -6.43 26.89
CA ARG A 382 -3.19 -5.36 26.09
C ARG A 382 -4.54 -4.91 26.66
N LYS A 383 -4.83 -3.62 26.47
CA LYS A 383 -6.19 -3.08 26.64
C LYS A 383 -7.10 -3.77 25.61
N SER A 384 -8.13 -4.43 26.11
CA SER A 384 -9.08 -5.18 25.29
C SER A 384 -9.96 -4.26 24.46
N THR A 385 -10.65 -4.83 23.47
CA THR A 385 -11.79 -4.17 22.82
C THR A 385 -12.94 -3.97 23.80
N GLU A 386 -13.97 -3.21 23.40
CA GLU A 386 -15.17 -2.96 24.20
C GLU A 386 -15.85 -4.27 24.67
N ASP A 387 -15.79 -5.34 23.87
CA ASP A 387 -16.31 -6.68 24.17
C ASP A 387 -15.46 -7.50 25.15
N GLY A 388 -14.37 -6.93 25.69
CA GLY A 388 -13.45 -7.63 26.59
C GLY A 388 -12.67 -8.77 25.93
N THR A 389 -12.60 -8.81 24.59
CA THR A 389 -11.96 -9.87 23.81
C THR A 389 -10.78 -9.34 22.97
N VAL A 390 -9.64 -10.04 23.01
CA VAL A 390 -8.47 -9.80 22.15
C VAL A 390 -8.37 -10.93 21.12
N THR A 391 -8.25 -10.56 19.84
CA THR A 391 -8.09 -11.53 18.75
C THR A 391 -6.64 -11.60 18.31
N ILE A 392 -6.14 -12.82 18.07
CA ILE A 392 -4.86 -13.10 17.45
C ILE A 392 -5.15 -13.73 16.08
N GLU A 393 -4.86 -13.00 15.01
CA GLU A 393 -4.88 -13.55 13.65
C GLU A 393 -3.66 -14.45 13.44
N VAL A 394 -3.85 -15.62 12.82
CA VAL A 394 -2.81 -16.64 12.68
C VAL A 394 -2.76 -17.16 11.26
N ASN A 395 -1.57 -17.09 10.67
CA ASN A 395 -1.25 -17.55 9.33
C ASN A 395 -0.07 -18.53 9.40
N HIS A 396 0.05 -19.43 8.42
CA HIS A 396 1.33 -20.14 8.21
C HIS A 396 2.22 -19.28 7.31
N VAL A 397 3.53 -19.32 7.53
CA VAL A 397 4.49 -18.77 6.56
C VAL A 397 4.65 -19.78 5.43
N LEU A 398 4.59 -19.32 4.18
CA LEU A 398 4.96 -20.12 3.02
C LEU A 398 6.50 -20.09 2.89
N GLU A 399 7.14 -21.25 2.91
CA GLU A 399 8.49 -21.38 2.38
C GLU A 399 8.44 -21.15 0.85
N PRO A 400 9.34 -20.34 0.26
CA PRO A 400 9.30 -19.92 -1.14
C PRO A 400 9.78 -20.98 -2.14
#